data_AF-A0A1Q6YLA7-F1
#
_entry.id   AF-A0A1Q6YLA7-F1
#
_cell.length_a   1.000
_cell.length_b   1.000
_cell.length_c   1.000
_cell.angle_alpha   90.00
_cell.angle_beta   90.00
_cell.angle_gamma   90.00
#
_symmetry.space_group_name_H-M   'P 1'
#
loop_
_entity.id
_entity.type
_entity.pdbx_description
1 polymer ?
#
loop_
_entity_poly.entity_id
_entity_poly.type
_entity_poly.pdbx_seq_one_letter_code
_entity_poly.pdbx_strand_id
1 'polypeptide(L)'
;MSKFTPEEIAYLQSQRLGRLATVSEKGEPHVVPVGFRYNPEQDSIDIGGHNIVPTKKYRDAVRYGRVAFVVDDVLPPWKPRMIEVRGTVEGLPEGGKAIVEAFSPEILRITPTRIISFGLNSDIVRPGEGRVDFSSRKVG
;
A
#
# COMPACT_ATOMS: atom_id res chain seq x y z
N MET A 1 -11.07 12.97 -10.31
CA MET A 1 -9.73 12.56 -10.78
C MET A 1 -9.13 11.60 -9.75
N SER A 2 -8.34 10.62 -10.17
CA SER A 2 -7.67 9.69 -9.23
C SER A 2 -6.66 10.44 -8.34
N LYS A 3 -6.46 9.93 -7.13
CA LYS A 3 -5.46 10.33 -6.15
C LYS A 3 -4.06 9.87 -6.55
N PHE A 4 -3.95 8.82 -7.38
CA PHE A 4 -2.69 8.25 -7.89
C PHE A 4 -2.37 8.79 -9.28
N THR A 5 -1.09 8.89 -9.61
CA THR A 5 -0.68 9.15 -11.00
C THR A 5 -0.78 7.86 -11.83
N PRO A 6 -0.86 7.96 -13.18
CA PRO A 6 -0.85 6.79 -14.04
C PRO A 6 0.34 5.85 -13.80
N GLU A 7 1.54 6.39 -13.55
CA GLU A 7 2.78 5.64 -13.30
C GLU A 7 2.70 4.88 -11.97
N GLU A 8 2.12 5.50 -10.94
CA GLU A 8 1.91 4.86 -9.64
C GLU A 8 0.88 3.74 -9.72
N ILE A 9 -0.21 3.94 -10.46
CA ILE A 9 -1.22 2.89 -10.70
C ILE A 9 -0.57 1.71 -11.42
N ALA A 10 0.17 1.97 -12.49
CA ALA A 10 0.87 0.94 -13.25
C ALA A 10 1.86 0.16 -12.37
N TYR A 11 2.60 0.87 -11.50
CA TYR A 11 3.51 0.23 -10.55
C TYR A 11 2.74 -0.64 -9.54
N LEU A 12 1.70 -0.13 -8.87
CA LEU A 12 0.89 -0.89 -7.92
C LEU A 12 0.30 -2.16 -8.55
N GLN A 13 -0.17 -2.08 -9.80
CA GLN A 13 -0.74 -3.21 -10.52
C GLN A 13 0.30 -4.25 -10.96
N SER A 14 1.57 -3.86 -11.10
CA SER A 14 2.67 -4.77 -11.43
C SER A 14 3.13 -5.61 -10.23
N GLN A 15 2.78 -5.22 -9.01
CA GLN A 15 3.26 -5.80 -7.77
C GLN A 15 2.18 -6.65 -7.11
N ARG A 16 2.60 -7.71 -6.41
CA ARG A 16 1.67 -8.66 -5.73
C ARG A 16 1.80 -8.65 -4.21
N LEU A 17 2.88 -8.08 -3.69
CA LEU A 17 3.22 -8.09 -2.28
C LEU A 17 3.58 -6.67 -1.83
N GLY A 18 3.06 -6.27 -0.68
CA GLY A 18 3.47 -5.05 0.00
C GLY A 18 3.66 -5.30 1.49
N ARG A 19 3.91 -4.23 2.25
CA ARG A 19 4.21 -4.26 3.68
C ARG A 19 3.23 -3.35 4.40
N LEU A 20 2.45 -3.90 5.31
CA LEU A 20 1.47 -3.17 6.11
C LEU A 20 2.05 -2.90 7.50
N ALA A 21 2.05 -1.63 7.89
CA ALA A 21 2.36 -1.19 9.24
C ALA A 21 1.06 -0.86 10.01
N THR A 22 0.92 -1.47 11.19
CA THR A 22 -0.17 -1.25 12.13
C THR A 22 0.40 -0.93 13.52
N VAL A 23 -0.44 -0.40 14.40
CA VAL A 23 -0.06 -0.10 15.79
C VAL A 23 -1.07 -0.78 16.71
N SER A 24 -0.57 -1.48 17.74
CA SER A 24 -1.44 -2.11 18.73
C SER A 24 -2.10 -1.10 19.66
N GLU A 25 -3.06 -1.55 20.47
CA GLU A 25 -3.65 -0.75 21.55
C GLU A 25 -2.61 -0.14 22.51
N LYS A 26 -1.49 -0.83 22.74
CA LYS A 26 -0.41 -0.38 23.63
C LYS A 26 0.62 0.51 22.93
N GLY A 27 0.43 0.83 21.65
CA GLY A 27 1.38 1.61 20.87
C GLY A 27 2.52 0.80 20.25
N GLU A 28 2.54 -0.52 20.40
CA GLU A 28 3.58 -1.35 19.79
C GLU A 28 3.47 -1.35 18.26
N PRO A 29 4.55 -1.04 17.52
CA PRO A 29 4.56 -1.10 16.07
C PRO A 29 4.58 -2.55 15.58
N HIS A 30 3.91 -2.79 14.47
CA HIS A 30 3.87 -4.09 13.82
C HIS A 30 3.96 -3.89 12.31
N VAL A 31 4.85 -4.62 11.64
CA VAL A 31 5.02 -4.57 10.19
C VAL A 31 5.08 -5.98 9.62
N VAL A 32 4.28 -6.24 8.59
CA VAL A 32 4.15 -7.57 7.99
C VAL A 32 3.91 -7.52 6.49
N PRO A 33 4.41 -8.50 5.72
CA PRO A 33 4.07 -8.63 4.31
C PRO A 33 2.58 -8.98 4.14
N VAL A 34 1.96 -8.45 3.08
CA VAL A 34 0.55 -8.67 2.75
C VAL A 34 0.34 -8.78 1.25
N GLY A 35 -0.63 -9.60 0.84
CA GLY A 35 -1.18 -9.57 -0.51
C GLY A 35 -2.15 -8.41 -0.66
N PHE A 36 -2.11 -7.74 -1.80
CA PHE A 36 -2.91 -6.54 -2.03
C PHE A 36 -3.32 -6.42 -3.50
N ARG A 37 -4.25 -5.51 -3.77
CA ARG A 37 -4.48 -4.93 -5.10
C ARG A 37 -4.74 -3.44 -4.99
N TYR A 38 -4.47 -2.71 -6.07
CA TYR A 38 -5.09 -1.42 -6.29
C TYR A 38 -6.54 -1.61 -6.78
N ASN A 39 -7.49 -0.92 -6.15
CA ASN A 39 -8.90 -0.92 -6.53
C ASN A 39 -9.24 0.37 -7.29
N PRO A 40 -9.48 0.30 -8.62
CA PRO A 40 -9.72 1.50 -9.44
C PRO A 40 -11.10 2.15 -9.19
N GLU A 41 -12.09 1.38 -8.74
CA GLU A 41 -13.44 1.90 -8.48
C GLU A 41 -13.49 2.80 -7.25
N GLN A 42 -12.67 2.45 -6.24
CA GLN A 42 -12.61 3.15 -4.95
C GLN A 42 -11.35 3.99 -4.79
N ASP A 43 -10.45 3.92 -5.78
CA ASP A 43 -9.16 4.59 -5.80
C ASP A 43 -8.37 4.35 -4.49
N SER A 44 -8.31 3.07 -4.11
CA SER A 44 -7.87 2.59 -2.79
C SER A 44 -6.93 1.38 -2.90
N ILE A 45 -6.36 0.98 -1.76
CA ILE A 45 -5.60 -0.27 -1.64
C ILE A 45 -6.45 -1.28 -0.87
N ASP A 46 -6.76 -2.41 -1.48
CA ASP A 46 -7.43 -3.53 -0.80
C ASP A 46 -6.37 -4.57 -0.39
N ILE A 47 -6.36 -4.94 0.88
CA ILE A 47 -5.46 -5.95 1.46
C ILE A 47 -6.25 -7.19 1.83
N GLY A 48 -5.77 -8.34 1.38
CA GLY A 48 -6.38 -9.64 1.62
C GLY A 48 -5.40 -10.66 2.20
N GLY A 49 -5.92 -11.84 2.52
CA GLY A 49 -5.13 -12.98 2.96
C GLY A 49 -5.99 -14.16 3.38
N HIS A 50 -5.34 -15.27 3.71
CA HIS A 50 -6.02 -16.41 4.30
C HIS A 50 -6.43 -16.09 5.74
N ASN A 51 -7.71 -16.31 6.06
CA ASN A 51 -8.29 -16.14 7.39
C ASN A 51 -7.85 -14.81 8.05
N ILE A 52 -8.07 -13.69 7.35
CA ILE A 52 -7.44 -12.40 7.71
C ILE A 52 -8.02 -11.78 8.98
N VAL A 53 -9.32 -11.95 9.25
CA VAL A 53 -10.04 -11.34 10.39
C VAL A 53 -9.40 -11.65 11.76
N PRO A 54 -9.05 -12.91 12.10
CA PRO A 54 -8.40 -13.22 13.38
C PRO A 54 -6.91 -12.84 13.44
N THR A 55 -6.34 -12.16 12.44
CA THR A 55 -4.92 -11.79 12.47
C THR A 55 -4.68 -10.51 13.27
N LYS A 56 -3.49 -10.38 13.86
CA LYS A 56 -3.07 -9.17 14.61
C LYS A 56 -3.19 -7.90 13.76
N LYS A 57 -2.66 -7.93 12.53
CA LYS A 57 -2.73 -6.79 11.59
C LYS A 57 -4.17 -6.31 11.34
N TYR A 58 -5.13 -7.23 11.21
CA TYR A 58 -6.52 -6.86 10.96
C TYR A 58 -7.14 -6.18 12.18
N ARG A 59 -7.00 -6.79 13.36
CA ARG A 59 -7.52 -6.21 14.60
C ARG A 59 -6.90 -4.86 14.92
N ASP A 60 -5.58 -4.74 14.78
CA ASP A 60 -4.86 -3.49 15.04
C ASP A 60 -5.28 -2.40 14.05
N ALA A 61 -5.38 -2.74 12.75
CA ALA A 61 -5.82 -1.81 11.70
C ALA A 61 -7.24 -1.30 11.95
N VAL A 62 -8.22 -2.20 12.14
CA VAL A 62 -9.63 -1.82 12.35
C VAL A 62 -9.81 -1.01 13.64
N ARG A 63 -9.11 -1.37 14.72
CA ARG A 63 -9.17 -0.65 16.00
C ARG A 63 -8.61 0.76 15.90
N TYR A 64 -7.44 0.93 15.30
CA TYR A 64 -6.78 2.24 15.23
C TYR A 64 -7.34 3.12 14.10
N GLY A 65 -7.90 2.50 13.05
CA GLY A 65 -8.54 3.18 11.92
C GLY A 65 -7.55 3.85 10.95
N ARG A 66 -6.23 3.70 11.16
CA ARG A 66 -5.18 4.23 10.29
C ARG A 66 -4.03 3.25 10.13
N VAL A 67 -3.40 3.27 8.96
CA VAL A 67 -2.24 2.43 8.63
C VAL A 67 -1.28 3.15 7.71
N ALA A 68 -0.07 2.61 7.61
CA ALA A 68 0.86 2.89 6.52
C ALA A 68 1.11 1.59 5.74
N PHE A 69 1.22 1.70 4.42
CA PHE A 69 1.43 0.58 3.52
C PHE A 69 2.52 0.94 2.52
N VAL A 70 3.46 0.03 2.27
CA VAL A 70 4.56 0.22 1.31
C VAL A 70 4.57 -0.90 0.29
N VAL A 71 4.81 -0.53 -0.97
CA VAL A 71 5.23 -1.46 -2.03
C VAL A 71 6.59 -0.98 -2.52
N ASP A 72 7.56 -1.87 -2.60
CA ASP A 72 8.92 -1.56 -3.02
C ASP A 72 9.59 -2.74 -3.72
N ASP A 73 10.50 -2.41 -4.63
CA ASP A 73 11.43 -3.32 -5.28
C ASP A 73 12.72 -2.59 -5.69
N VAL A 74 13.73 -3.35 -6.13
CA VAL A 74 14.99 -2.82 -6.63
C VAL A 74 15.29 -3.47 -7.98
N LEU A 75 15.35 -2.66 -9.04
CA LEU A 75 15.76 -3.13 -10.36
C LEU A 75 17.29 -3.15 -10.49
N PRO A 76 17.88 -4.07 -11.29
CA PRO A 76 19.31 -4.03 -11.60
C PRO A 76 19.70 -2.75 -12.36
N PRO A 77 20.93 -2.22 -12.20
CA PRO A 77 21.96 -2.66 -11.26
C PRO A 77 21.73 -2.19 -9.81
N TRP A 78 21.01 -1.08 -9.60
CA TRP A 78 20.52 -0.61 -8.30
C TRP A 78 19.59 0.59 -8.53
N LYS A 79 18.32 0.31 -8.80
CA LYS A 79 17.29 1.33 -9.00
C LYS A 79 16.10 1.01 -8.09
N PRO A 80 16.14 1.44 -6.81
CA PRO A 80 15.03 1.24 -5.90
C PRO A 80 13.81 2.02 -6.38
N ARG A 81 12.64 1.43 -6.19
CA ARG A 81 11.36 2.05 -6.46
C ARG A 81 10.42 1.78 -5.30
N MET A 82 9.56 2.73 -4.97
CA MET A 82 8.55 2.50 -3.94
C MET A 82 7.34 3.41 -4.07
N ILE A 83 6.25 2.96 -3.44
CA ILE A 83 5.08 3.77 -3.06
C ILE A 83 4.80 3.53 -1.58
N GLU A 84 4.71 4.60 -0.79
CA GLU A 84 4.12 4.62 0.54
C GLU A 84 2.73 5.24 0.49
N VAL A 85 1.74 4.54 1.04
CA VAL A 85 0.38 5.01 1.24
C VAL A 85 0.10 5.10 2.73
N ARG A 86 -0.26 6.28 3.22
CA ARG A 86 -0.90 6.46 4.54
C ARG A 86 -2.37 6.70 4.33
N GLY A 87 -3.22 6.10 5.15
CA GLY A 87 -4.66 6.15 4.93
C GLY A 87 -5.48 5.90 6.18
N THR A 88 -6.78 6.14 6.04
CA THR A 88 -7.77 5.51 6.91
C THR A 88 -7.97 4.07 6.44
N VAL A 89 -8.38 3.20 7.35
CA VAL A 89 -8.63 1.79 7.04
C VAL A 89 -9.94 1.32 7.64
N GLU A 90 -10.65 0.49 6.89
CA GLU A 90 -11.83 -0.23 7.34
C GLU A 90 -11.75 -1.70 6.96
N GLY A 91 -12.39 -2.56 7.76
CA GLY A 91 -12.58 -3.97 7.44
C GLY A 91 -13.88 -4.16 6.67
N LEU A 92 -13.83 -4.84 5.52
CA LEU A 92 -15.01 -5.11 4.69
C LEU A 92 -15.25 -6.62 4.58
N PRO A 93 -16.51 -7.07 4.48
CA PRO A 93 -16.87 -8.48 4.47
C PRO A 93 -16.55 -9.18 3.13
N GLU A 94 -16.26 -8.42 2.07
CA GLU A 94 -16.06 -8.93 0.72
C GLU A 94 -14.95 -8.17 -0.04
N GLY A 95 -14.41 -8.82 -1.07
CA GLY A 95 -13.38 -8.27 -1.96
C GLY A 95 -12.08 -9.09 -2.01
N GLY A 96 -11.84 -9.98 -1.05
CA GLY A 96 -10.58 -10.71 -0.95
C GLY A 96 -10.34 -11.67 -2.11
N LYS A 97 -11.40 -12.28 -2.64
CA LYS A 97 -11.34 -13.15 -3.83
C LYS A 97 -10.89 -12.40 -5.09
N ALA A 98 -11.19 -11.11 -5.19
CA ALA A 98 -10.74 -10.27 -6.30
C ALA A 98 -9.25 -9.90 -6.22
N ILE A 99 -8.59 -10.17 -5.08
CA ILE A 99 -7.14 -10.04 -4.92
C ILE A 99 -6.47 -11.36 -5.30
N VAL A 100 -6.87 -12.44 -4.64
CA VAL A 100 -6.47 -13.82 -4.93
C VAL A 100 -7.67 -14.70 -4.63
N GLU A 101 -8.07 -15.56 -5.58
CA GLU A 101 -9.29 -16.39 -5.45
C GLU A 101 -9.30 -17.25 -4.17
N ALA A 102 -8.13 -17.70 -3.70
CA ALA A 102 -7.98 -18.51 -2.49
C ALA A 102 -7.98 -17.73 -1.16
N PHE A 103 -8.07 -16.39 -1.19
CA PHE A 103 -8.16 -15.59 0.04
C PHE A 103 -9.55 -15.67 0.65
N SER A 104 -9.62 -15.37 1.95
CA SER A 104 -10.89 -15.11 2.62
C SER A 104 -11.62 -13.94 1.96
N PRO A 105 -12.97 -13.88 2.02
CA PRO A 105 -13.72 -12.80 1.37
C PRO A 105 -13.41 -11.44 2.00
N GLU A 106 -13.09 -11.39 3.29
CA GLU A 106 -12.84 -10.14 4.00
C GLU A 106 -11.53 -9.47 3.58
N ILE A 107 -11.52 -8.14 3.63
CA ILE A 107 -10.36 -7.31 3.32
C ILE A 107 -10.18 -6.19 4.34
N LEU A 108 -8.99 -5.60 4.35
CA LEU A 108 -8.80 -4.23 4.82
C LEU A 108 -8.76 -3.31 3.59
N ARG A 109 -9.61 -2.29 3.55
CA ARG A 109 -9.55 -1.24 2.52
C ARG A 109 -8.85 -0.01 3.10
N ILE A 110 -7.77 0.42 2.45
CA ILE A 110 -7.05 1.64 2.80
C ILE A 110 -7.48 2.75 1.85
N THR A 111 -8.13 3.77 2.39
CA THR A 111 -8.42 5.01 1.67
C THR A 111 -7.25 5.97 1.83
N PRO A 112 -6.52 6.31 0.75
CA PRO A 112 -5.32 7.14 0.84
C PRO A 112 -5.64 8.53 1.38
N THR A 113 -4.81 8.97 2.34
CA THR A 113 -4.73 10.36 2.84
C THR A 113 -3.38 11.02 2.53
N ARG A 114 -2.34 10.21 2.28
CA ARG A 114 -1.04 10.66 1.80
C ARG A 114 -0.41 9.59 0.91
N ILE A 115 0.19 10.03 -0.19
CA ILE A 115 0.95 9.17 -1.10
C ILE A 115 2.36 9.76 -1.21
N ILE A 116 3.36 8.90 -1.07
CA ILE A 116 4.76 9.21 -1.34
C ILE A 116 5.25 8.19 -2.35
N SER A 117 5.97 8.62 -3.39
CA SER A 117 6.54 7.74 -4.40
C SER A 117 7.97 8.14 -4.71
N PHE A 118 8.79 7.14 -5.05
CA PHE A 118 10.20 7.32 -5.41
C PHE A 118 10.59 6.37 -6.54
N GLY A 119 11.33 6.88 -7.53
CA GLY A 119 11.92 6.09 -8.60
C GLY A 119 10.91 5.55 -9.62
N LEU A 120 9.76 6.20 -9.79
CA LEU A 120 8.70 5.78 -10.71
C LEU A 120 8.61 6.66 -11.96
N ASN A 121 9.25 7.83 -11.97
CA ASN A 121 9.31 8.68 -13.15
C ASN A 121 10.62 8.43 -13.92
N SER A 122 10.57 8.62 -15.23
CA SER A 122 11.67 8.32 -16.16
C SER A 122 12.88 9.24 -16.03
N ASP A 123 12.82 10.29 -15.21
CA ASP A 123 13.88 11.26 -15.04
C ASP A 123 14.92 10.73 -14.03
N ILE A 124 15.79 9.88 -14.55
CA ILE A 124 16.89 9.22 -13.81
C ILE A 124 17.74 10.27 -13.09
N VAL A 125 17.72 10.24 -11.75
CA VAL A 125 18.66 10.98 -10.92
C VAL A 125 19.92 10.15 -10.71
N ARG A 126 21.08 10.71 -11.10
CA ARG A 126 22.39 10.16 -10.74
C ARG A 126 22.71 10.53 -9.27
N PRO A 127 23.29 9.62 -8.47
CA PRO A 127 23.76 9.97 -7.14
C PRO A 127 24.77 11.13 -7.21
N GLY A 128 24.49 12.24 -6.52
CA GLY A 128 25.40 13.38 -6.37
C GLY A 128 25.05 14.67 -7.12
N GLU A 129 24.15 14.65 -8.11
CA GLU A 129 23.91 15.83 -8.96
C GLU A 129 22.45 16.16 -9.32
N GLY A 130 21.45 15.46 -8.76
CA GLY A 130 20.05 15.71 -9.16
C GLY A 130 19.07 15.79 -8.00
N ARG A 131 18.06 16.66 -8.17
CA ARG A 131 16.86 16.72 -7.35
C ARG A 131 16.20 15.33 -7.35
N VAL A 132 16.15 14.67 -6.19
CA VAL A 132 15.63 13.31 -6.00
C VAL A 132 14.22 13.18 -6.61
N ASP A 133 13.96 12.11 -7.39
CA ASP A 133 12.62 11.75 -7.90
C ASP A 133 11.74 11.31 -6.73
N PHE A 134 11.34 12.27 -5.91
CA PHE A 134 10.59 12.11 -4.68
C PHE A 134 9.31 12.94 -4.80
N SER A 135 8.18 12.25 -4.86
CA SER A 135 6.86 12.88 -4.82
C SER A 135 6.25 12.60 -3.45
N SER A 136 5.70 13.63 -2.81
CA SER A 136 4.95 13.49 -1.56
C SER A 136 3.77 14.44 -1.58
N ARG A 137 2.56 13.90 -1.48
CA ARG A 137 1.33 14.70 -1.51
C ARG A 137 0.30 14.19 -0.51
N LYS A 138 -0.42 15.13 0.10
CA LYS A 138 -1.67 14.84 0.82
C LYS A 138 -2.76 14.65 -0.24
N VAL A 139 -3.59 13.64 -0.06
CA VAL A 139 -4.68 13.32 -0.99
C VAL A 139 -5.97 13.15 -0.19
N GLY A 140 -7.06 13.76 -0.63
CA GLY A 140 -8.32 13.81 0.12
C GLY A 140 -8.69 15.21 0.57
#